data_AF-A0A527XFM8-F1
#
_entry.id   AF-A0A527XFM8-F1
#
_cell.length_a   1.000
_cell.length_b   1.000
_cell.length_c   1.000
_cell.angle_alpha   90.00
_cell.angle_beta   90.00
_cell.angle_gamma   90.00
#
_symmetry.space_group_name_H-M   'P 1'
#
loop_
_entity.id
_entity.type
_entity.pdbx_description
1 polymer ?
#
loop_
_entity_poly.entity_id
_entity_poly.type
_entity_poly.pdbx_seq_one_letter_code
_entity_poly.pdbx_strand_id
1 'polypeptide(L)' 'PLARRLLRLFIELNRLGTAVVIATHDLGLMEQVDARRMILAGGRLDVYD' A
#
# COMPACT_ATOMS: atom_id res chain seq x y z
N PRO A 1 -2.62 -13.73 8.63
CA PRO A 1 -1.77 -13.25 9.75
C PRO A 1 -1.84 -11.72 9.88
N LEU A 2 -1.32 -11.14 10.97
CA LEU A 2 -1.48 -9.74 11.41
C LEU A 2 -1.46 -8.66 10.31
N ALA A 3 -0.60 -8.80 9.30
CA ALA A 3 -0.47 -7.88 8.16
C ALA A 3 -1.81 -7.58 7.46
N ARG A 4 -2.65 -8.60 7.21
CA ARG A 4 -3.99 -8.42 6.61
C ARG A 4 -4.93 -7.58 7.47
N ARG A 5 -4.84 -7.72 8.80
CA ARG A 5 -5.69 -6.95 9.74
C ARG A 5 -5.29 -5.48 9.74
N LEU A 6 -3.99 -5.21 9.78
CA LEU A 6 -3.46 -3.84 9.69
C LEU A 6 -3.79 -3.20 8.35
N LEU A 7 -3.62 -3.94 7.25
CA LEU A 7 -3.95 -3.45 5.93
C LEU A 7 -5.44 -3.09 5.79
N ARG A 8 -6.33 -3.89 6.37
CA ARG A 8 -7.77 -3.55 6.43
C ARG A 8 -8.03 -2.27 7.24
N LEU A 9 -7.35 -2.07 8.38
CA LEU A 9 -7.47 -0.84 9.16
C LEU A 9 -7.00 0.39 8.36
N PHE A 10 -5.88 0.29 7.65
CA PHE A 10 -5.38 1.37 6.80
C PHE A 10 -6.34 1.72 5.66
N ILE A 11 -7.00 0.73 5.05
CA ILE A 11 -8.06 0.96 4.06
C ILE A 11 -9.22 1.74 4.68
N GLU A 12 -9.69 1.37 5.87
CA GLU A 12 -10.79 2.09 6.52
C GLU A 12 -10.40 3.52 6.90
N LEU A 13 -9.17 3.74 7.40
CA LEU A 13 -8.67 5.10 7.64
C LEU A 13 -8.63 5.94 6.36
N ASN A 14 -8.23 5.34 5.23
CA ASN A 14 -8.23 6.02 3.95
C ASN A 14 -9.64 6.41 3.49
N ARG A 15 -10.61 5.51 3.67
CA ARG A 15 -12.03 5.80 3.39
C ARG A 15 -12.61 6.91 4.27
N LEU A 16 -12.09 7.07 5.49
CA LEU A 16 -12.45 8.17 6.39
C LEU A 16 -11.76 9.50 6.05
N GLY A 17 -10.99 9.56 4.96
CA GLY A 17 -10.35 10.79 4.46
C GLY A 17 -8.90 10.97 4.90
N THR A 18 -8.29 9.98 5.55
CA THR A 18 -6.87 10.04 5.91
C THR A 18 -6.00 9.62 4.72
N ALA A 19 -4.98 10.42 4.37
CA ALA A 19 -3.98 9.98 3.40
C ALA A 19 -3.09 8.89 4.02
N VAL A 20 -2.96 7.74 3.35
CA VAL A 20 -2.17 6.61 3.83
C VAL A 20 -1.18 6.18 2.74
N VAL A 21 0.10 6.07 3.11
CA VAL A 21 1.17 5.52 2.26
C VAL A 21 1.84 4.37 3.01
N ILE A 22 1.96 3.21 2.37
CA ILE A 22 2.56 2.01 2.95
C ILE A 22 3.81 1.64 2.15
N ALA A 23 4.97 1.64 2.81
CA ALA A 23 6.21 1.11 2.24
C ALA A 23 6.36 -0.36 2.67
N THR A 24 6.41 -1.28 1.71
CA THR A 24 6.56 -2.71 1.95
C THR A 24 7.46 -3.37 0.92
N HIS A 25 8.11 -4.45 1.31
CA HIS A 25 8.83 -5.37 0.41
C HIS A 25 8.02 -6.66 0.13
N ASP A 26 6.84 -6.81 0.74
CA ASP A 26 5.94 -7.94 0.52
C ASP A 26 4.99 -7.63 -0.66
N LEU A 27 5.36 -8.15 -1.83
CA LEU A 27 4.58 -8.00 -3.07
C LEU A 27 3.24 -8.76 -3.00
N GLY A 28 3.20 -9.91 -2.34
CA GLY A 28 1.98 -10.73 -2.23
C GLY A 28 0.90 -10.07 -1.36
N LEU A 29 1.29 -9.17 -0.46
CA LEU A 29 0.36 -8.31 0.27
C LEU A 29 -0.22 -7.19 -0.64
N MET A 30 0.59 -6.64 -1.54
CA MET A 30 0.18 -5.57 -2.47
C MET A 30 -0.71 -6.08 -3.62
N GLU A 31 -0.59 -7.36 -3.98
CA GLU A 31 -1.52 -8.01 -4.92
C GLU A 31 -2.95 -8.14 -4.37
N GLN A 32 -3.13 -8.06 -3.05
CA GLN A 32 -4.43 -8.22 -2.41
C GLN A 32 -5.25 -6.92 -2.37
N VAL A 33 -4.71 -5.82 -2.87
CA VAL A 33 -5.31 -4.48 -2.78
C VAL A 33 -5.21 -3.80 -4.13
N ASP A 34 -6.35 -3.25 -4.56
CA ASP A 34 -6.42 -2.36 -5.71
C ASP A 34 -6.12 -0.94 -5.24
N ALA A 35 -4.85 -0.54 -5.35
CA ALA A 35 -4.35 0.76 -4.91
C ALA A 35 -3.14 1.16 -5.76
N ARG A 36 -3.00 2.48 -5.99
CA ARG A 36 -1.87 3.08 -6.69
C ARG A 36 -0.54 2.59 -6.11
N ARG A 37 0.37 2.16 -6.99
CA ARG A 37 1.67 1.60 -6.64
C ARG A 37 2.78 2.58 -6.92
N MET A 38 3.74 2.64 -6.01
CA MET A 38 4.95 3.47 -6.11
C MET A 38 6.16 2.54 -6.01
N ILE A 39 6.89 2.37 -7.11
CA ILE A 39 8.07 1.51 -7.17
C ILE A 39 9.31 2.39 -7.03
N LEU A 40 10.08 2.17 -5.95
CA LEU A 40 11.34 2.86 -5.71
C LEU A 40 12.52 1.94 -6.08
N ALA A 41 13.27 2.30 -7.12
CA ALA A 41 14.43 1.53 -7.59
C ALA A 41 15.54 2.47 -8.09
N GLY A 42 16.80 2.20 -7.70
CA GLY A 42 17.95 2.97 -8.18
C GLY A 42 17.88 4.48 -7.92
N GLY A 43 17.24 4.89 -6.82
CA GLY A 43 17.02 6.30 -6.48
C GLY A 43 15.93 7.00 -7.31
N ARG A 44 15.15 6.23 -8.09
CA ARG A 44 14.03 6.72 -8.89
C ARG A 44 12.70 6.11 -8.44
N LEU A 45 11.64 6.89 -8.60
CA LEU A 45 10.28 6.55 -8.20
C LEU A 45 9.38 6.52 -9.42
N ASP A 46 8.79 5.35 -9.69
CA ASP A 46 7.80 5.16 -10.75
C ASP A 46 6.41 4.94 -10.13
N VAL A 47 5.38 5.55 -10.71
CA VAL A 47 4.00 5.49 -10.21
C VAL A 47 3.12 4.76 -11.22
N TYR A 48 2.36 3.79 -10.73
CA TYR A 48 1.42 2.97 -11.51
C TYR A 48 0.03 3.07 -10.87
N ASP A 49 -1.00 3.18 -11.69
CA ASP A 49 -2.40 3.13 -11.22
C ASP A 49 -2.86 1.68 -11.01
#